data_AF-A0A927NPC9-F1
#
_entry.id   AF-A0A927NPC9-F1
#
_cell.length_a   1.000
_cell.length_b   1.000
_cell.length_c   1.000
_cell.angle_alpha   90.00
_cell.angle_beta   90.00
_cell.angle_gamma   90.00
#
_symmetry.space_group_name_H-M   'P 1'
#
loop_
_entity.id
_entity.type
_entity.pdbx_description
1 polymer ?
#
loop_
_entity_poly.entity_id
_entity_poly.type
_entity_poly.pdbx_seq_one_letter_code
_entity_poly.pdbx_strand_id
1 'polypeptide(L)'
;MKAKIKINDLVRDIYIFAIIKAKDYGTKIVFYNEDSNNLEFFNFYSIVNNKITQKVFIVEAKPKNFVENNNISGYDWFINENFIKLIESGSYNEGFINKCKYLQENIKIEESFYVKTKQDIDNLYALTRFHDAYIEKMIIENNVTNICFNTTWGVKVYFTLKDGVMTNLDKNDRGYIVYNSTMFIESGLIFWVDNENVKSKNEIKSEDKYFCAENVTYKIEIC
;
A
#
# COMPACT_ATOMS: atom_id res chain seq x y z
N MET A 1 0.15 -1.02 -12.11
CA MET A 1 0.33 -0.72 -10.67
C MET A 1 0.78 -2.01 -10.03
N LYS A 2 1.80 -2.01 -9.17
CA LYS A 2 2.31 -3.27 -8.58
C LYS A 2 1.63 -3.52 -7.24
N ALA A 3 1.23 -4.75 -7.00
CA ALA A 3 0.61 -5.16 -5.76
C ALA A 3 1.01 -6.58 -5.38
N LYS A 4 0.76 -6.91 -4.12
CA LYS A 4 0.71 -8.28 -3.64
C LYS A 4 -0.75 -8.67 -3.45
N ILE A 5 -1.13 -9.86 -3.88
CA ILE A 5 -2.46 -10.44 -3.65
C ILE A 5 -2.33 -11.65 -2.73
N LYS A 6 -3.24 -11.76 -1.74
CA LYS A 6 -3.35 -12.90 -0.85
C LYS A 6 -4.57 -13.74 -1.23
N ILE A 7 -4.33 -14.95 -1.72
CA ILE A 7 -5.36 -15.94 -2.05
C ILE A 7 -5.13 -17.14 -1.14
N ASN A 8 -6.10 -17.41 -0.26
CA ASN A 8 -5.93 -18.33 0.87
C ASN A 8 -4.72 -17.88 1.71
N ASP A 9 -3.64 -18.67 1.73
CA ASP A 9 -2.38 -18.39 2.44
C ASP A 9 -1.20 -18.12 1.48
N LEU A 10 -1.46 -18.05 0.17
CA LEU A 10 -0.45 -17.75 -0.82
C LEU A 10 -0.44 -16.25 -1.13
N VAL A 11 0.73 -15.65 -1.06
CA VAL A 11 0.99 -14.27 -1.49
C VAL A 11 1.67 -14.30 -2.85
N ARG A 12 1.10 -13.59 -3.82
CA ARG A 12 1.65 -13.48 -5.18
C ARG A 12 1.87 -12.01 -5.54
N ASP A 13 2.91 -11.76 -6.30
CA ASP A 13 3.16 -10.45 -6.89
C ASP A 13 2.31 -10.34 -8.15
N ILE A 14 1.59 -9.22 -8.31
CA ILE A 14 0.70 -8.99 -9.46
C ILE A 14 0.83 -7.58 -10.01
N TYR A 15 0.64 -7.45 -11.32
CA TYR A 15 0.28 -6.19 -11.94
C TYR A 15 -1.23 -6.00 -11.93
N ILE A 16 -1.67 -4.93 -11.29
CA ILE A 16 -3.03 -4.42 -11.43
C ILE A 16 -3.09 -3.54 -12.68
N PHE A 17 -3.95 -3.95 -13.63
CA PHE A 17 -4.19 -3.24 -14.88
C PHE A 17 -5.35 -2.25 -14.79
N ALA A 18 -6.36 -2.58 -13.99
CA ALA A 18 -7.48 -1.70 -13.68
C ALA A 18 -8.04 -1.95 -12.28
N ILE A 19 -8.70 -0.93 -11.73
CA ILE A 19 -9.47 -0.93 -10.49
C ILE A 19 -10.84 -0.37 -10.83
N ILE A 20 -11.88 -1.15 -10.55
CA ILE A 20 -13.28 -0.75 -10.63
C ILE A 20 -13.75 -0.47 -9.20
N LYS A 21 -13.97 0.80 -8.89
CA LYS A 21 -14.58 1.24 -7.63
C LYS A 21 -16.08 0.97 -7.71
N ALA A 22 -16.59 0.19 -6.77
CA ALA A 22 -18.02 0.07 -6.54
C ALA A 22 -18.37 0.75 -5.21
N LYS A 23 -19.66 0.88 -4.91
CA LYS A 23 -20.09 1.26 -3.56
C LYS A 23 -19.65 0.18 -2.56
N ASP A 24 -19.39 0.61 -1.33
CA ASP A 24 -18.99 -0.25 -0.21
C ASP A 24 -17.69 -1.05 -0.48
N TYR A 25 -17.62 -2.30 0.01
CA TYR A 25 -16.46 -3.19 -0.14
C TYR A 25 -16.36 -3.85 -1.52
N GLY A 26 -17.16 -3.42 -2.50
CA GLY A 26 -17.26 -4.03 -3.83
C GLY A 26 -16.15 -3.65 -4.82
N THR A 27 -15.06 -3.04 -4.36
CA THR A 27 -13.94 -2.67 -5.24
C THR A 27 -13.32 -3.92 -5.86
N LYS A 28 -13.20 -3.93 -7.19
CA LYS A 28 -12.60 -5.02 -7.95
C LYS A 28 -11.31 -4.55 -8.61
N ILE A 29 -10.34 -5.45 -8.71
CA ILE A 29 -9.15 -5.26 -9.53
C ILE A 29 -9.22 -6.16 -10.76
N VAL A 30 -8.46 -5.79 -11.77
CA VAL A 30 -8.18 -6.61 -12.94
C VAL A 30 -6.69 -6.88 -12.99
N PHE A 31 -6.33 -8.16 -13.01
CA PHE A 31 -4.95 -8.63 -13.09
C PHE A 31 -4.89 -9.83 -14.06
N TYR A 32 -3.68 -10.18 -14.46
CA TYR A 32 -3.43 -11.35 -15.29
C TYR A 32 -3.11 -12.55 -14.39
N ASN A 33 -3.93 -13.59 -14.48
CA ASN A 33 -3.76 -14.84 -13.76
C ASN A 33 -2.97 -15.82 -14.62
N GLU A 34 -1.76 -16.14 -14.18
CA GLU A 34 -0.84 -17.04 -14.88
C GLU A 34 -1.36 -18.49 -14.92
N ASP A 35 -2.12 -18.92 -13.91
CA ASP A 35 -2.62 -20.30 -13.80
C ASP A 35 -3.72 -20.57 -14.84
N SER A 36 -4.63 -19.62 -15.02
CA SER A 36 -5.70 -19.70 -16.02
C SER A 36 -5.31 -19.13 -17.38
N ASN A 37 -4.13 -18.50 -17.46
CA ASN A 37 -3.64 -17.78 -18.64
C ASN A 37 -4.66 -16.75 -19.15
N ASN A 38 -5.29 -16.02 -18.22
CA ASN A 38 -6.41 -15.13 -18.51
C ASN A 38 -6.41 -13.86 -17.63
N LEU A 39 -7.12 -12.81 -18.06
CA LEU A 39 -7.44 -11.67 -17.22
C LEU A 39 -8.67 -11.97 -16.36
N GLU A 40 -8.59 -11.61 -15.08
CA GLU A 40 -9.63 -11.93 -14.12
C GLU A 40 -10.00 -10.74 -13.25
N PHE A 41 -11.28 -10.69 -12.86
CA PHE A 41 -11.73 -9.83 -11.79
C PHE A 41 -11.43 -10.47 -10.43
N PHE A 42 -10.89 -9.67 -9.52
CA PHE A 42 -10.69 -10.10 -8.15
C PHE A 42 -11.18 -9.03 -7.18
N ASN A 43 -11.86 -9.44 -6.12
CA ASN A 43 -12.35 -8.50 -5.12
C ASN A 43 -11.17 -8.00 -4.27
N PHE A 44 -11.05 -6.69 -4.16
CA PHE A 44 -10.01 -6.05 -3.33
C PHE A 44 -10.17 -6.43 -1.85
N TYR A 45 -11.43 -6.48 -1.41
CA TYR A 45 -11.85 -6.87 -0.08
C TYR A 45 -12.77 -8.08 -0.13
N SER A 46 -12.83 -8.84 0.97
CA SER A 46 -13.79 -9.92 1.17
C SER A 46 -14.38 -9.83 2.57
N ILE A 47 -15.63 -10.24 2.76
CA ILE A 47 -16.23 -10.37 4.09
C ILE A 47 -16.09 -11.84 4.54
N VAL A 48 -15.36 -12.07 5.62
CA VAL A 48 -15.18 -13.40 6.23
C VAL A 48 -15.59 -13.29 7.69
N ASN A 49 -16.54 -14.11 8.15
CA ASN A 49 -17.04 -14.09 9.53
C ASN A 49 -17.45 -12.68 10.01
N ASN A 50 -18.20 -11.94 9.17
CA ASN A 50 -18.62 -10.56 9.39
C ASN A 50 -17.48 -9.54 9.57
N LYS A 51 -16.25 -9.88 9.16
CA LYS A 51 -15.10 -8.98 9.16
C LYS A 51 -14.63 -8.72 7.74
N ILE A 52 -14.33 -7.46 7.44
CA ILE A 52 -13.69 -7.08 6.17
C ILE A 52 -12.23 -7.52 6.23
N THR A 53 -11.83 -8.26 5.21
CA THR A 53 -10.44 -8.71 5.02
C THR A 53 -9.94 -8.13 3.70
N GLN A 54 -8.85 -7.39 3.75
CA GLN A 54 -8.14 -6.93 2.56
C GLN A 54 -7.39 -8.09 1.94
N LYS A 55 -7.45 -8.21 0.61
CA LYS A 55 -6.79 -9.27 -0.15
C LYS A 55 -5.75 -8.74 -1.14
N VAL A 56 -5.77 -7.44 -1.42
CA VAL A 56 -4.87 -6.78 -2.37
C VAL A 56 -4.10 -5.67 -1.66
N PHE A 57 -2.78 -5.64 -1.80
CA PHE A 57 -1.88 -4.72 -1.13
C PHE A 57 -1.04 -3.98 -2.17
N ILE A 58 -1.39 -2.73 -2.48
CA ILE A 58 -0.75 -1.93 -3.53
C ILE A 58 0.61 -1.44 -3.05
N VAL A 59 1.70 -1.98 -3.59
CA VAL A 59 3.07 -1.64 -3.16
C VAL A 59 3.66 -0.47 -3.96
N GLU A 60 3.23 -0.29 -5.20
CA GLU A 60 3.64 0.83 -6.05
C GLU A 60 2.41 1.47 -6.66
N ALA A 61 2.02 2.63 -6.11
CA ALA A 61 0.85 3.40 -6.50
C ALA A 61 1.16 4.34 -7.67
N LYS A 62 0.14 4.61 -8.51
CA LYS A 62 0.17 5.59 -9.61
C LYS A 62 1.36 5.47 -10.59
N PRO A 63 1.51 4.33 -11.28
CA PRO A 63 2.48 4.24 -12.36
C PRO A 63 2.13 5.22 -13.48
N LYS A 64 3.14 5.67 -14.23
CA LYS A 64 2.96 6.52 -15.41
C LYS A 64 1.90 5.90 -16.34
N ASN A 65 0.97 6.72 -16.84
CA ASN A 65 -0.16 6.36 -17.70
C ASN A 65 -1.33 5.60 -17.02
N PHE A 66 -1.39 5.57 -15.69
CA PHE A 66 -2.59 5.12 -14.97
C PHE A 66 -3.59 6.28 -14.86
N VAL A 67 -4.69 6.19 -15.59
CA VAL A 67 -5.71 7.23 -15.70
C VAL A 67 -6.96 6.87 -14.89
N GLU A 68 -7.72 7.88 -14.48
CA GLU A 68 -8.98 7.72 -13.75
C GLU A 68 -10.13 8.28 -14.59
N ASN A 69 -11.19 7.50 -14.73
CA ASN A 69 -12.42 7.86 -15.44
C ASN A 69 -13.64 7.32 -14.66
N ASN A 70 -14.37 8.22 -14.01
CA ASN A 70 -15.50 7.90 -13.15
C ASN A 70 -15.14 6.83 -12.09
N ASN A 71 -15.76 5.66 -12.16
CA ASN A 71 -15.58 4.55 -11.23
C ASN A 71 -14.45 3.58 -11.64
N ILE A 72 -13.73 3.87 -12.73
CA ILE A 72 -12.71 2.97 -13.27
C ILE A 72 -11.39 3.73 -13.32
N SER A 73 -10.33 3.11 -12.81
CA SER A 73 -8.97 3.62 -12.94
C SER A 73 -8.09 2.51 -13.47
N GLY A 74 -7.17 2.81 -14.38
CA GLY A 74 -6.40 1.78 -15.08
C GLY A 74 -5.43 2.37 -16.07
N TYR A 75 -4.63 1.53 -16.71
CA TYR A 75 -3.77 2.02 -17.78
C TYR A 75 -4.58 2.53 -18.98
N ASP A 76 -4.17 3.64 -19.56
CA ASP A 76 -4.80 4.27 -20.73
C ASP A 76 -5.01 3.31 -21.92
N TRP A 77 -4.02 2.46 -22.19
CA TRP A 77 -4.07 1.43 -23.23
C TRP A 77 -4.99 0.26 -22.88
N PHE A 78 -5.37 0.13 -21.61
CA PHE A 78 -6.16 -0.97 -21.08
C PHE A 78 -7.64 -0.58 -20.92
N ILE A 79 -7.92 0.57 -20.33
CA ILE A 79 -9.29 1.03 -20.10
C ILE A 79 -9.83 1.76 -21.35
N ASN A 80 -10.62 1.04 -22.16
CA ASN A 80 -11.36 1.60 -23.29
C ASN A 80 -12.87 1.46 -23.09
N GLU A 81 -13.69 1.98 -24.00
CA GLU A 81 -15.15 1.95 -23.92
C GLU A 81 -15.77 0.53 -23.81
N ASN A 82 -15.06 -0.50 -24.27
CA ASN A 82 -15.51 -1.89 -24.24
C ASN A 82 -14.78 -2.75 -23.19
N PHE A 83 -13.96 -2.14 -22.33
CA PHE A 83 -13.10 -2.82 -21.35
C PHE A 83 -13.86 -3.87 -20.53
N ILE A 84 -15.02 -3.52 -19.93
CA ILE A 84 -15.76 -4.45 -19.07
C ILE A 84 -16.25 -5.66 -19.88
N LYS A 85 -16.84 -5.42 -21.05
CA LYS A 85 -17.34 -6.48 -21.95
C LYS A 85 -16.21 -7.38 -22.46
N LEU A 86 -15.04 -6.82 -22.73
CA LEU A 86 -13.86 -7.58 -23.13
C LEU A 86 -13.45 -8.57 -22.05
N ILE A 87 -13.40 -8.14 -20.78
CA ILE A 87 -13.05 -9.03 -19.65
C ILE A 87 -14.13 -10.09 -19.43
N GLU A 88 -15.41 -9.71 -19.44
CA GLU A 88 -16.51 -10.66 -19.23
C GLU A 88 -16.65 -11.70 -20.34
N SER A 89 -16.35 -11.33 -21.59
CA SER A 89 -16.41 -12.26 -22.74
C SER A 89 -15.22 -13.21 -22.82
N GLY A 90 -14.13 -12.95 -22.09
CA GLY A 90 -12.89 -13.72 -22.18
C GLY A 90 -12.22 -13.69 -23.56
N SER A 91 -12.66 -12.81 -24.46
CA SER A 91 -12.24 -12.77 -25.86
C SER A 91 -11.28 -11.60 -26.10
N TYR A 92 -9.98 -11.85 -25.92
CA TYR A 92 -8.93 -10.84 -26.04
C TYR A 92 -8.14 -10.99 -27.33
N ASN A 93 -7.67 -9.87 -27.89
CA ASN A 93 -6.63 -9.92 -28.92
C ASN A 93 -5.33 -10.47 -28.29
N GLU A 94 -4.65 -11.37 -28.98
CA GLU A 94 -3.41 -12.00 -28.53
C GLU A 94 -2.32 -10.99 -28.12
N GLY A 95 -2.19 -9.87 -28.85
CA GLY A 95 -1.25 -8.81 -28.53
C GLY A 95 -1.50 -8.15 -27.16
N PHE A 96 -2.76 -8.13 -26.73
CA PHE A 96 -3.15 -7.59 -25.42
C PHE A 96 -2.68 -8.50 -24.28
N ILE A 97 -2.94 -9.81 -24.39
CA ILE A 97 -2.51 -10.81 -23.41
C ILE A 97 -0.97 -10.87 -23.34
N ASN A 98 -0.29 -10.80 -24.49
CA ASN A 98 1.18 -10.80 -24.51
C ASN A 98 1.77 -9.59 -23.77
N LYS A 99 1.12 -8.42 -23.85
CA LYS A 99 1.54 -7.25 -23.07
C LYS A 99 1.31 -7.45 -21.57
N CYS A 100 0.19 -8.05 -21.18
CA CYS A 100 -0.09 -8.36 -19.78
C CYS A 100 0.92 -9.38 -19.21
N LYS A 101 1.20 -10.46 -19.95
CA LYS A 101 2.24 -11.45 -19.62
C LYS A 101 3.60 -10.82 -19.45
N TYR A 102 4.03 -10.03 -20.42
CA TYR A 102 5.31 -9.34 -20.37
C TYR A 102 5.47 -8.48 -19.11
N LEU A 103 4.44 -7.73 -18.74
CA LEU A 103 4.47 -6.94 -17.51
C LEU A 103 4.52 -7.83 -16.27
N GLN A 104 3.68 -8.87 -16.22
CA GLN A 104 3.61 -9.80 -15.10
C GLN A 104 4.92 -10.57 -14.87
N GLU A 105 5.54 -11.13 -15.93
CA GLU A 105 6.81 -11.87 -15.87
C GLU A 105 7.98 -11.01 -15.37
N ASN A 106 7.91 -9.70 -15.61
CA ASN A 106 8.93 -8.74 -15.21
C ASN A 106 8.58 -8.02 -13.90
N ILE A 107 7.61 -8.52 -13.13
CA ILE A 107 7.30 -7.91 -11.84
C ILE A 107 8.43 -8.18 -10.84
N LYS A 108 8.99 -7.09 -10.31
CA LYS A 108 9.91 -7.13 -9.19
C LYS A 108 9.42 -6.15 -8.13
N ILE A 109 9.03 -6.69 -6.98
CA ILE A 109 8.66 -5.92 -5.79
C ILE A 109 9.79 -6.07 -4.78
N GLU A 110 10.34 -4.94 -4.34
CA GLU A 110 11.37 -4.93 -3.30
C GLU A 110 10.75 -5.34 -1.95
N GLU A 111 11.55 -5.95 -1.08
CA GLU A 111 11.09 -6.27 0.29
C GLU A 111 11.28 -5.11 1.27
N SER A 112 12.16 -4.17 0.94
CA SER A 112 12.54 -3.05 1.78
C SER A 112 12.66 -1.80 0.93
N PHE A 113 12.08 -0.70 1.41
CA PHE A 113 11.94 0.54 0.68
C PHE A 113 12.55 1.68 1.48
N TYR A 114 13.18 2.62 0.78
CA TYR A 114 13.62 3.88 1.37
C TYR A 114 12.56 4.95 1.14
N VAL A 115 12.24 5.73 2.16
CA VAL A 115 11.39 6.91 1.99
C VAL A 115 12.29 8.09 1.61
N LYS A 116 12.22 8.53 0.36
CA LYS A 116 13.03 9.66 -0.13
C LYS A 116 12.19 10.75 -0.79
N THR A 117 11.01 10.40 -1.24
CA THR A 117 10.13 11.25 -2.04
C THR A 117 8.70 11.16 -1.54
N LYS A 118 7.87 12.12 -1.96
CA LYS A 118 6.42 12.06 -1.74
C LYS A 118 5.80 10.80 -2.35
N GLN A 119 6.32 10.31 -3.48
CA GLN A 119 5.82 9.09 -4.11
C GLN A 119 6.05 7.86 -3.22
N ASP A 120 7.17 7.79 -2.49
CA ASP A 120 7.44 6.69 -1.55
C ASP A 120 6.43 6.70 -0.39
N ILE A 121 6.07 7.89 0.09
CA ILE A 121 5.02 8.08 1.10
C ILE A 121 3.66 7.65 0.51
N ASP A 122 3.30 8.13 -0.67
CA ASP A 122 2.04 7.77 -1.33
C ASP A 122 1.93 6.24 -1.53
N ASN A 123 3.03 5.57 -1.88
CA ASN A 123 3.10 4.11 -1.98
C ASN A 123 2.82 3.42 -0.64
N LEU A 124 3.48 3.88 0.44
CA LEU A 124 3.26 3.36 1.78
C LEU A 124 1.82 3.58 2.27
N TYR A 125 1.21 4.72 1.95
CA TYR A 125 -0.18 5.01 2.30
C TYR A 125 -1.18 4.22 1.48
N ALA A 126 -0.87 3.88 0.22
CA ALA A 126 -1.70 2.99 -0.58
C ALA A 126 -1.77 1.57 0.00
N LEU A 127 -0.76 1.16 0.77
CA LEU A 127 -0.73 -0.13 1.46
C LEU A 127 -1.58 -0.15 2.74
N THR A 128 -1.44 0.89 3.56
CA THR A 128 -1.75 0.76 4.99
C THR A 128 -2.70 1.82 5.52
N ARG A 129 -2.53 3.08 5.09
CA ARG A 129 -3.16 4.29 5.65
C ARG A 129 -3.01 4.50 7.18
N PHE A 130 -2.46 3.51 7.88
CA PHE A 130 -2.31 3.39 9.34
C PHE A 130 -3.58 3.62 10.17
N HIS A 131 -4.77 3.68 9.56
CA HIS A 131 -6.04 3.75 10.28
C HIS A 131 -6.27 2.46 11.05
N ASP A 132 -6.57 2.58 12.35
CA ASP A 132 -6.71 1.49 13.31
C ASP A 132 -5.43 0.65 13.53
N ALA A 133 -4.28 1.11 13.02
CA ALA A 133 -3.02 0.43 13.26
C ALA A 133 -2.62 0.53 14.73
N TYR A 134 -1.79 -0.38 15.22
CA TYR A 134 -1.18 -0.24 16.55
C TYR A 134 0.30 -0.58 16.55
N ILE A 135 1.03 0.00 17.50
CA ILE A 135 2.44 -0.31 17.70
C ILE A 135 2.54 -1.68 18.37
N GLU A 136 2.96 -2.68 17.62
CA GLU A 136 3.11 -4.05 18.10
C GLU A 136 4.43 -4.22 18.88
N LYS A 137 5.49 -3.55 18.40
CA LYS A 137 6.84 -3.64 18.94
C LYS A 137 7.66 -2.38 18.65
N MET A 138 8.48 -1.96 19.60
CA MET A 138 9.47 -0.90 19.42
C MET A 138 10.79 -1.30 20.07
N ILE A 139 11.90 -1.11 19.36
CA ILE A 139 13.27 -1.35 19.86
C ILE A 139 14.09 -0.08 19.57
N ILE A 140 14.80 0.41 20.58
CA ILE A 140 15.71 1.55 20.47
C ILE A 140 17.09 1.08 20.92
N GLU A 141 18.02 0.96 19.99
CA GLU A 141 19.38 0.45 20.21
C GLU A 141 20.38 1.16 19.30
N ASN A 142 21.53 1.58 19.84
CA ASN A 142 22.67 2.11 19.06
C ASN A 142 22.28 3.22 18.05
N ASN A 143 21.47 4.20 18.47
CA ASN A 143 20.94 5.29 17.63
C ASN A 143 20.06 4.82 16.44
N VAL A 144 19.61 3.58 16.47
CA VAL A 144 18.63 3.02 15.53
C VAL A 144 17.33 2.75 16.28
N THR A 145 16.22 3.22 15.71
CA THR A 145 14.89 2.91 16.23
C THR A 145 14.16 2.02 15.24
N ASN A 146 13.69 0.86 15.70
CA ASN A 146 12.88 -0.05 14.91
C ASN A 146 11.46 -0.08 15.47
N ILE A 147 10.46 0.10 14.62
CA ILE A 147 9.04 0.18 15.00
C ILE A 147 8.24 -0.78 14.12
N CYS A 148 7.44 -1.65 14.73
CA CYS A 148 6.48 -2.50 14.03
C CYS A 148 5.06 -1.97 14.26
N PHE A 149 4.41 -1.54 13.19
CA PHE A 149 2.98 -1.27 13.17
C PHE A 149 2.23 -2.49 12.63
N ASN A 150 1.20 -2.92 13.35
CA ASN A 150 0.21 -3.87 12.84
C ASN A 150 -1.02 -3.09 12.40
N THR A 151 -1.35 -3.12 11.11
CA THR A 151 -2.35 -2.23 10.53
C THR A 151 -3.78 -2.71 10.68
N THR A 152 -4.03 -3.87 11.30
CA THR A 152 -5.35 -4.56 11.37
C THR A 152 -5.94 -5.00 10.02
N TRP A 153 -5.48 -4.44 8.90
CA TRP A 153 -5.86 -4.78 7.53
C TRP A 153 -5.08 -5.97 6.94
N GLY A 154 -4.35 -6.72 7.76
CA GLY A 154 -3.54 -7.87 7.32
C GLY A 154 -2.15 -7.50 6.80
N VAL A 155 -1.63 -6.33 7.18
CA VAL A 155 -0.25 -5.90 6.89
C VAL A 155 0.45 -5.47 8.18
N LYS A 156 1.69 -5.91 8.35
CA LYS A 156 2.65 -5.30 9.27
C LYS A 156 3.66 -4.45 8.52
N VAL A 157 3.99 -3.30 9.08
CA VAL A 157 5.03 -2.40 8.57
C VAL A 157 6.12 -2.27 9.62
N TYR A 158 7.33 -2.62 9.21
CA TYR A 158 8.53 -2.50 10.02
C TYR A 158 9.31 -1.29 9.55
N PHE A 159 9.32 -0.23 10.34
CA PHE A 159 10.20 0.91 10.13
C PHE A 159 11.55 0.70 10.80
N THR A 160 12.60 1.14 10.12
CA THR A 160 13.92 1.37 10.70
C THR A 160 14.28 2.83 10.48
N LEU A 161 14.54 3.53 11.59
CA LEU A 161 14.87 4.94 11.65
C LEU A 161 16.33 5.10 12.06
N LYS A 162 17.10 5.88 11.31
CA LYS A 162 18.51 6.17 11.57
C LYS A 162 18.78 7.65 11.36
N ASP A 163 19.78 8.14 12.09
CA ASP A 163 20.35 9.50 11.98
C ASP A 163 19.34 10.62 12.32
N GLY A 164 19.66 11.41 13.35
CA GLY A 164 18.79 12.50 13.79
C GLY A 164 17.40 12.05 14.28
N VAL A 165 17.28 10.84 14.84
CA VAL A 165 15.99 10.30 15.29
C VAL A 165 15.42 11.14 16.43
N MET A 166 14.22 11.69 16.23
CA MET A 166 13.40 12.32 17.27
C MET A 166 12.04 11.64 17.31
N THR A 167 11.51 11.38 18.50
CA THR A 167 10.24 10.66 18.64
C THR A 167 9.55 11.04 19.94
N ASN A 168 8.22 11.10 19.91
CA ASN A 168 7.36 11.16 21.10
C ASN A 168 6.67 9.80 21.36
N LEU A 169 7.14 8.75 20.69
CA LEU A 169 6.80 7.37 20.97
C LEU A 169 7.70 6.81 22.09
N ASP A 170 7.10 6.09 23.01
CA ASP A 170 7.76 5.38 24.10
C ASP A 170 7.56 3.86 23.97
N LYS A 171 8.45 3.07 24.60
CA LYS A 171 8.33 1.60 24.63
C LYS A 171 7.01 1.13 25.25
N ASN A 172 6.40 1.93 26.12
CA ASN A 172 5.11 1.69 26.75
C ASN A 172 3.91 2.00 25.84
N ASP A 173 4.12 2.64 24.67
CA ASP A 173 3.07 2.85 23.67
C ASP A 173 2.71 1.57 22.90
N ARG A 174 3.18 0.39 23.35
CA ARG A 174 2.76 -0.88 22.79
C ARG A 174 1.24 -1.03 22.93
N GLY A 175 0.58 -1.28 21.81
CA GLY A 175 -0.89 -1.34 21.74
C GLY A 175 -1.57 0.03 21.64
N TYR A 176 -0.81 1.13 21.57
CA TYR A 176 -1.35 2.44 21.20
C TYR A 176 -1.97 2.35 19.80
N ILE A 177 -3.23 2.75 19.70
CA ILE A 177 -4.01 2.71 18.48
C ILE A 177 -3.84 4.04 17.76
N VAL A 178 -3.40 3.95 16.50
CA VAL A 178 -3.32 5.04 15.54
C VAL A 178 -4.70 5.26 14.97
N TYR A 179 -5.23 6.47 15.15
CA TYR A 179 -6.54 6.80 14.59
C TYR A 179 -6.42 7.22 13.14
N ASN A 180 -5.49 8.11 12.82
CA ASN A 180 -5.22 8.54 11.47
C ASN A 180 -3.86 9.25 11.47
N SER A 181 -3.00 8.90 10.52
CA SER A 181 -1.67 9.47 10.46
C SER A 181 -1.41 10.31 9.22
N THR A 182 -0.40 11.15 9.31
CA THR A 182 0.20 11.84 8.17
C THR A 182 1.70 11.57 8.15
N MET A 183 2.28 11.66 6.96
CA MET A 183 3.72 11.55 6.78
C MET A 183 4.16 12.57 5.74
N PHE A 184 5.26 13.28 6.01
CA PHE A 184 5.77 14.33 5.13
C PHE A 184 7.28 14.47 5.26
N ILE A 185 7.90 15.11 4.26
CA ILE A 185 9.33 15.38 4.22
C ILE A 185 9.52 16.88 4.38
N GLU A 186 10.30 17.30 5.37
CA GLU A 186 10.59 18.70 5.63
C GLU A 186 12.01 18.87 6.17
N SER A 187 12.76 19.82 5.60
CA SER A 187 14.14 20.14 6.03
C SER A 187 15.08 18.92 6.11
N GLY A 188 14.95 17.97 5.17
CA GLY A 188 15.76 16.76 5.12
C GLY A 188 15.35 15.65 6.10
N LEU A 189 14.30 15.86 6.90
CA LEU A 189 13.75 14.88 7.82
C LEU A 189 12.43 14.34 7.28
N ILE A 190 12.16 13.08 7.62
CA ILE A 190 10.93 12.37 7.28
C ILE A 190 10.12 12.23 8.57
N PHE A 191 8.95 12.84 8.61
CA PHE A 191 8.05 12.84 9.76
C PHE A 191 6.91 11.88 9.53
N TRP A 192 6.58 11.07 10.54
CA TRP A 192 5.29 10.41 10.69
C TRP A 192 4.62 10.93 11.96
N VAL A 193 3.34 11.28 11.89
CA VAL A 193 2.57 11.84 13.00
C VAL A 193 1.20 11.17 13.01
N ASP A 194 0.73 10.68 14.16
CA ASP A 194 -0.65 10.21 14.37
C ASP A 194 -1.63 11.38 14.45
N ASN A 195 -1.68 12.17 13.38
CA ASN A 195 -2.62 13.25 13.20
C ASN A 195 -2.70 13.60 11.71
N GLU A 196 -3.81 13.25 11.04
CA GLU A 196 -3.96 13.52 9.60
C GLU A 196 -3.98 15.01 9.22
N ASN A 197 -4.25 15.90 10.18
CA ASN A 197 -4.38 17.33 9.93
C ASN A 197 -3.03 18.06 9.92
N VAL A 198 -1.99 17.49 10.51
CA VAL A 198 -0.65 18.09 10.53
C VAL A 198 -0.06 18.06 9.12
N LYS A 199 0.47 19.20 8.64
CA LYS A 199 1.10 19.33 7.32
C LYS A 199 2.54 19.79 7.37
N SER A 200 3.02 20.23 8.54
CA SER A 200 4.38 20.73 8.74
C SER A 200 4.87 20.47 10.16
N LYS A 201 6.19 20.53 10.36
CA LYS A 201 6.84 20.33 11.67
C LYS A 201 6.31 21.29 12.73
N ASN A 202 6.00 22.54 12.36
CA ASN A 202 5.56 23.58 13.30
C ASN A 202 4.11 23.38 13.80
N GLU A 203 3.35 22.49 13.16
CA GLU A 203 1.99 22.14 13.58
C GLU A 203 1.95 20.95 14.55
N ILE A 204 3.08 20.25 14.74
CA ILE A 204 3.18 19.12 15.67
C ILE A 204 3.08 19.64 17.11
N LYS A 205 2.12 19.12 17.86
CA LYS A 205 1.88 19.44 19.26
C LYS A 205 2.61 18.47 20.18
N SER A 206 2.76 18.86 21.45
CA SER A 206 3.42 18.05 22.48
C SER A 206 2.77 16.69 22.73
N GLU A 207 1.45 16.61 22.52
CA GLU A 207 0.64 15.43 22.71
C GLU A 207 0.60 14.50 21.49
N ASP A 208 1.01 14.98 20.31
CA ASP A 208 0.99 14.16 19.09
C ASP A 208 2.02 13.03 19.21
N LYS A 209 1.61 11.82 18.83
CA LYS A 209 2.53 10.68 18.68
C LYS A 209 3.21 10.80 17.33
N TYR A 210 4.54 10.88 17.35
CA TYR A 210 5.32 11.07 16.12
C TYR A 210 6.69 10.43 16.21
N PHE A 211 7.28 10.16 15.05
CA PHE A 211 8.71 9.98 14.90
C PHE A 211 9.21 10.78 13.69
N CYS A 212 10.48 11.15 13.71
CA CYS A 212 11.19 11.59 12.52
C CYS A 212 12.65 11.16 12.53
N ALA A 213 13.22 11.04 11.33
CA ALA A 213 14.63 10.74 11.14
C ALA A 213 15.08 11.20 9.74
N GLU A 214 16.39 11.29 9.52
CA GLU A 214 16.95 11.57 8.18
C GLU A 214 16.84 10.34 7.28
N ASN A 215 17.02 9.15 7.83
CA ASN A 215 16.98 7.89 7.10
C ASN A 215 15.86 6.99 7.61
N VAL A 216 14.79 6.88 6.82
CA VAL A 216 13.65 6.00 7.09
C VAL A 216 13.55 4.92 6.01
N THR A 217 13.64 3.66 6.45
CA THR A 217 13.31 2.50 5.61
C THR A 217 12.11 1.77 6.16
N TYR A 218 11.32 1.15 5.30
CA TYR A 218 10.24 0.25 5.73
C TYR A 218 10.27 -1.09 5.00
N LYS A 219 9.92 -2.16 5.72
CA LYS A 219 9.62 -3.49 5.18
C LYS A 219 8.16 -3.82 5.46
N ILE A 220 7.54 -4.56 4.53
CA ILE A 220 6.17 -5.03 4.67
C ILE A 220 6.13 -6.54 4.89
N GLU A 221 5.17 -6.98 5.69
CA GLU A 221 4.81 -8.39 5.87
C GLU A 221 3.29 -8.49 5.75
N ILE A 222 2.83 -9.40 4.89
CA ILE A 222 1.39 -9.66 4.71
C ILE A 222 1.02 -10.83 5.61
N CYS A 223 0.06 -10.61 6.50
CA CYS A 223 -0.38 -11.55 7.53
C CYS A 223 -1.60 -12.36 7.10
#